data_AF-A0A8T5BY74-F1
#
_entry.id   AF-A0A8T5BY74-F1
#
_cell.length_a   1.000
_cell.length_b   1.000
_cell.length_c   1.000
_cell.angle_alpha   90.00
_cell.angle_beta   90.00
_cell.angle_gamma   90.00
#
_symmetry.space_group_name_H-M   'P 1'
#
loop_
_entity.id
_entity.type
_entity.pdbx_description
1 polymer ?
#
loop_
_entity_poly.entity_id
_entity_poly.type
_entity_poly.pdbx_seq_one_letter_code
_entity_poly.pdbx_strand_id
1 'polypeptide(L)'
;MACKTPIILVALAALAELALAFIVVILCSLLIYVIGWLLAPKSGKSEEKKLPYACGERTILRKINPGVNLYKFLIYFAMLDSSVLMVAFAAIHAFATEILPYLALYLVMVLLAVLLIFEGRKK
;
A
#
# COMPACT_ATOMS: atom_id res chain seq x y z
N MET A 1 2.24 -26.05 30.75
CA MET A 1 2.45 -26.20 29.29
C MET A 1 1.15 -26.67 28.65
N ALA A 2 0.23 -25.76 28.32
CA ALA A 2 -1.00 -26.03 27.56
C ALA A 2 -1.68 -24.70 27.17
N CYS A 3 -0.99 -23.84 26.42
CA CYS A 3 -1.56 -22.57 25.95
C CYS A 3 -0.85 -22.12 24.66
N LYS A 4 -0.89 -22.95 23.62
CA LYS A 4 -0.41 -22.59 22.26
C LYS A 4 -1.44 -22.90 21.18
N THR A 5 -2.35 -23.83 21.47
CA THR A 5 -3.46 -24.24 20.58
C THR A 5 -4.51 -23.16 20.30
N PRO A 6 -4.90 -22.25 21.22
CA PRO A 6 -5.90 -21.24 20.87
C PRO A 6 -5.33 -20.12 19.98
N ILE A 7 -4.06 -19.74 20.17
CA ILE A 7 -3.41 -18.65 19.43
C ILE A 7 -3.19 -19.04 17.97
N ILE A 8 -2.72 -20.26 17.71
CA ILE A 8 -2.48 -20.74 16.33
C ILE A 8 -3.80 -20.84 15.55
N LEU A 9 -4.88 -21.32 16.19
CA LEU A 9 -6.19 -21.44 15.55
C LEU A 9 -6.78 -20.06 15.22
N VAL A 10 -6.67 -19.10 16.14
CA VAL A 10 -7.11 -17.70 15.92
C VAL A 10 -6.29 -17.04 14.82
N ALA A 11 -4.97 -17.24 14.79
CA ALA A 11 -4.11 -16.71 13.74
C ALA A 11 -4.45 -17.29 12.36
N LEU A 12 -4.72 -18.60 12.28
CA LEU A 12 -5.13 -19.25 11.03
C LEU A 12 -6.50 -18.75 10.54
N ALA A 13 -7.45 -18.57 11.46
CA ALA A 13 -8.76 -18.02 11.13
C ALA A 13 -8.64 -16.58 10.62
N ALA A 14 -7.88 -15.72 11.30
CA ALA A 14 -7.65 -14.33 10.89
C ALA A 14 -6.93 -14.25 9.53
N LEU A 15 -5.97 -15.14 9.26
CA LEU A 15 -5.32 -15.24 7.95
C LEU A 15 -6.29 -15.66 6.86
N ALA A 16 -7.19 -16.60 7.13
CA ALA A 16 -8.21 -17.03 6.19
C ALA A 16 -9.21 -15.91 5.88
N GLU A 17 -9.67 -15.18 6.90
CA GLU A 17 -10.55 -14.02 6.72
C GLU A 17 -9.87 -12.91 5.92
N LEU A 18 -8.60 -12.59 6.24
CA LEU A 18 -7.84 -11.57 5.52
C LEU A 18 -7.60 -11.95 4.06
N ALA A 19 -7.25 -13.22 3.80
CA ALA A 19 -7.08 -13.74 2.45
C ALA A 19 -8.39 -13.69 1.66
N LEU A 20 -9.50 -14.08 2.29
CA LEU A 20 -10.82 -14.02 1.67
C LEU A 20 -11.20 -12.57 1.34
N ALA A 21 -11.04 -11.64 2.28
CA ALA A 21 -11.33 -10.23 2.06
C ALA A 21 -10.51 -9.65 0.91
N PHE A 22 -9.21 -9.97 0.86
CA PHE A 22 -8.31 -9.54 -0.21
C PHE A 22 -8.75 -10.07 -1.59
N ILE A 23 -9.10 -11.37 -1.66
CA ILE A 23 -9.60 -12.00 -2.89
C ILE A 23 -10.90 -11.34 -3.35
N VAL A 24 -11.83 -11.09 -2.43
CA VAL A 24 -13.11 -10.42 -2.73
C VAL A 24 -12.88 -9.02 -3.28
N VAL A 25 -12.01 -8.21 -2.66
CA VAL A 25 -11.70 -6.85 -3.14
C VAL A 25 -11.12 -6.87 -4.55
N ILE A 26 -10.21 -7.80 -4.85
CA ILE A 26 -9.65 -7.95 -6.20
C ILE A 26 -10.73 -8.38 -7.20
N LEU A 27 -11.55 -9.37 -6.85
CA LEU A 27 -12.64 -9.84 -7.70
C LEU A 27 -13.64 -8.72 -8.00
N CYS A 28 -14.08 -7.99 -6.97
CA CYS A 28 -14.98 -6.84 -7.15
C CYS A 28 -14.35 -5.78 -8.04
N SER A 29 -13.08 -5.44 -7.84
CA SER A 29 -12.37 -4.45 -8.66
C SER A 29 -12.27 -4.89 -10.12
N LEU A 30 -11.95 -6.17 -10.36
CA LEU A 30 -11.91 -6.76 -11.70
C LEU A 30 -13.30 -6.78 -12.36
N LEU A 31 -14.34 -7.15 -11.62
CA LEU A 31 -15.71 -7.15 -12.13
C LEU A 31 -16.13 -5.75 -12.55
N ILE A 32 -15.88 -4.74 -11.72
CA ILE A 32 -16.18 -3.33 -12.07
C ILE A 32 -15.41 -2.93 -13.33
N TYR A 33 -14.12 -3.28 -13.42
CA TYR A 33 -13.30 -2.97 -14.59
C TYR A 33 -13.82 -3.65 -15.87
N VAL A 34 -14.15 -4.94 -15.80
CA VAL A 34 -14.64 -5.74 -16.93
C VAL A 34 -16.02 -5.24 -17.37
N ILE A 35 -16.94 -4.99 -16.43
CA ILE A 35 -18.26 -4.43 -16.73
C ILE A 35 -18.11 -3.05 -17.39
N GLY A 36 -17.25 -2.19 -16.84
CA GLY A 36 -16.94 -0.88 -17.43
C GLY A 36 -16.38 -1.00 -18.84
N TRP A 37 -15.49 -1.97 -19.08
CA TRP A 37 -14.92 -2.23 -20.40
C TRP A 37 -15.95 -2.76 -21.41
N LEU A 38 -16.87 -3.64 -20.99
CA LEU A 38 -17.93 -4.19 -21.84
C LEU A 38 -18.99 -3.13 -22.20
N LEU A 39 -19.34 -2.27 -21.25
CA LEU A 39 -20.34 -1.22 -21.45
C LEU A 39 -19.77 0.02 -22.16
N ALA A 40 -18.44 0.22 -22.13
CA ALA A 40 -17.82 1.38 -22.73
C ALA A 40 -18.01 1.42 -24.26
N PRO A 41 -18.38 2.58 -24.84
CA PRO A 41 -18.43 2.72 -26.28
C PRO A 41 -17.03 2.54 -26.86
N LYS A 42 -16.91 1.71 -27.91
CA LYS A 42 -15.63 1.50 -28.60
C LYS A 42 -15.08 2.86 -29.06
N SER A 43 -13.92 3.27 -28.52
CA SER A 43 -13.30 4.53 -28.94
C SER A 43 -12.86 4.40 -30.40
N GLY A 44 -13.35 5.31 -31.26
CA GLY A 44 -12.84 5.43 -32.63
C GLY A 44 -11.32 5.60 -32.64
N LYS A 45 -10.63 4.95 -33.59
CA LYS A 45 -9.16 4.92 -33.72
C LYS A 45 -8.57 6.26 -34.23
N SER A 46 -9.03 7.41 -33.73
CA SER A 46 -8.37 8.67 -34.06
C SER A 46 -7.13 8.84 -33.20
N GLU A 47 -6.00 9.18 -33.83
CA GLU A 47 -4.73 9.43 -33.14
C GLU A 47 -4.88 10.57 -32.12
N GLU A 48 -5.81 11.50 -32.34
CA GLU A 48 -6.13 12.59 -31.39
C GLU A 48 -6.72 12.10 -30.06
N LYS A 49 -7.48 11.00 -30.03
CA LYS A 49 -8.07 10.47 -28.79
C LYS A 49 -7.04 9.79 -27.89
N LYS A 50 -5.88 9.42 -28.43
CA LYS A 50 -4.78 8.80 -27.69
C LYS A 50 -3.79 9.82 -27.13
N LEU A 51 -3.92 11.09 -27.53
CA LEU A 51 -3.03 12.14 -27.03
C LEU A 51 -3.38 12.47 -25.57
N PRO A 52 -2.36 12.80 -24.75
CA PRO A 52 -2.59 13.25 -23.39
C PRO A 52 -3.45 14.51 -23.39
N TYR A 53 -4.33 14.64 -22.39
CA TYR A 53 -5.15 15.84 -22.24
C TYR A 53 -4.26 17.05 -21.97
N ALA A 54 -4.26 18.00 -22.89
CA ALA A 54 -3.57 19.27 -22.74
C ALA A 54 -4.34 20.41 -23.41
N CYS A 55 -5.60 20.60 -23.01
CA CYS A 55 -6.47 21.67 -23.51
C CYS A 55 -6.58 21.74 -25.06
N GLY A 56 -6.44 20.59 -25.75
CA GLY A 56 -6.45 20.51 -27.22
C GLY A 56 -5.09 20.71 -27.89
N GLU A 57 -4.04 21.03 -27.13
CA GLU A 57 -2.68 21.22 -27.63
C GLU A 57 -1.88 19.90 -27.63
N ARG A 58 -1.00 19.73 -28.62
CA ARG A 58 -0.11 18.57 -28.69
C ARG A 58 1.08 18.79 -27.76
N THR A 59 1.00 18.23 -26.55
CA THR A 59 2.10 18.32 -25.58
C THR A 59 3.01 17.11 -25.63
N ILE A 60 4.30 17.36 -25.52
CA ILE A 60 5.30 16.33 -25.26
C ILE A 60 5.38 16.19 -23.74
N LEU A 61 5.04 15.01 -23.21
CA LEU A 61 5.14 14.72 -21.79
C LEU A 61 6.62 14.84 -21.37
N ARG A 62 6.98 15.98 -20.78
CA ARG A 62 8.29 16.18 -20.15
C ARG A 62 8.32 15.33 -18.88
N LYS A 63 9.43 14.64 -18.64
CA LYS A 63 9.67 13.89 -17.40
C LYS A 63 9.47 14.82 -16.20
N ILE A 64 8.41 14.57 -15.42
CA ILE A 64 8.12 15.30 -14.20
C ILE A 64 9.15 14.83 -13.17
N ASN A 65 10.01 15.75 -12.73
CA ASN A 65 10.87 15.50 -11.58
C ASN A 65 10.04 15.83 -10.33
N PRO A 66 9.69 14.84 -9.48
CA PRO A 66 8.90 15.12 -8.28
C PRO A 66 9.63 16.19 -7.45
N GLY A 67 8.95 17.30 -7.19
CA GLY A 67 9.55 18.44 -6.50
C GLY A 67 10.03 18.05 -5.10
N VAL A 68 11.02 18.77 -4.59
CA VAL A 68 11.62 18.55 -3.25
C VAL A 68 10.55 18.55 -2.14
N ASN A 69 9.44 19.27 -2.32
CA ASN A 69 8.33 19.31 -1.37
C ASN A 69 7.62 17.96 -1.20
N LEU A 70 7.43 17.18 -2.28
CA LEU A 70 6.77 15.87 -2.18
C LEU A 70 7.65 14.89 -1.39
N TYR A 71 8.96 14.95 -1.60
CA TYR A 71 9.93 14.13 -0.86
C TYR A 71 9.92 14.47 0.64
N LYS A 72 9.90 15.76 0.99
CA LYS A 72 9.77 16.21 2.39
C LYS A 72 8.49 15.67 3.03
N PHE A 73 7.36 15.79 2.35
CA PHE A 73 6.08 15.29 2.85
C PHE A 73 6.11 13.78 3.09
N LEU A 74 6.72 13.01 2.17
CA LEU A 74 6.82 11.57 2.29
C LEU A 74 7.67 11.14 3.50
N ILE A 75 8.77 11.85 3.77
CA ILE A 75 9.60 11.61 4.96
C ILE A 75 8.79 11.88 6.23
N TYR A 76 8.11 13.03 6.33
CA TYR A 76 7.31 13.35 7.50
C TYR A 76 6.16 12.36 7.70
N PHE A 77 5.50 11.95 6.62
CA PHE A 77 4.46 10.94 6.65
C PHE A 77 5.00 9.61 7.20
N ALA A 78 6.13 9.12 6.69
CA ALA A 78 6.73 7.87 7.16
C ALA A 78 7.20 7.95 8.63
N MET A 79 7.75 9.09 9.05
CA MET A 79 8.14 9.31 10.46
C MET A 79 6.93 9.31 11.39
N LEU A 80 5.85 10.02 11.02
CA LEU A 80 4.63 10.07 11.83
C LEU A 80 3.93 8.70 11.86
N ASP A 81 3.75 8.05 10.71
CA ASP A 81 3.13 6.73 10.60
C ASP A 81 3.84 5.70 11.50
N SER A 82 5.18 5.70 11.47
CA SER A 82 5.96 4.79 12.31
C SER A 82 5.94 5.11 13.80
N SER A 83 5.94 6.39 14.17
CA SER A 83 5.80 6.78 15.57
C SER A 83 4.43 6.39 16.15
N VAL A 84 3.35 6.56 15.38
CA VAL A 84 1.98 6.21 15.81
C VAL A 84 1.85 4.70 16.01
N LEU A 85 2.37 3.91 15.08
CA LEU A 85 2.37 2.45 15.21
C LEU A 85 3.22 1.97 16.39
N MET A 86 4.38 2.59 16.65
CA MET A 86 5.17 2.28 17.85
C MET A 86 4.39 2.55 19.14
N VAL A 87 3.71 3.70 19.25
CA VAL A 87 2.89 4.03 20.42
C VAL A 87 1.72 3.06 20.56
N ALA A 88 1.07 2.68 19.46
CA ALA A 88 -0.01 1.71 19.46
C ALA A 88 0.46 0.33 19.97
N PHE A 89 1.58 -0.18 19.46
CA PHE A 89 2.15 -1.44 19.94
C PHE A 89 2.59 -1.37 21.41
N ALA A 90 3.16 -0.25 21.86
CA ALA A 90 3.52 -0.05 23.26
C ALA A 90 2.29 -0.06 24.18
N ALA A 91 1.21 0.62 23.76
CA ALA A 91 -0.05 0.63 24.49
C ALA A 91 -0.69 -0.77 24.57
N ILE A 92 -0.64 -1.55 23.48
CA ILE A 92 -1.19 -2.91 23.45
C ILE A 92 -0.31 -3.89 24.25
N HIS A 93 1.01 -3.73 24.23
CA HIS A 93 1.93 -4.58 25.00
C HIS A 93 1.65 -4.53 26.51
N ALA A 94 1.18 -3.38 27.03
CA ALA A 94 0.76 -3.24 28.42
C ALA A 94 -0.37 -4.21 28.81
N PHE A 95 -1.15 -4.69 27.84
CA PHE A 95 -2.28 -5.60 28.05
C PHE A 95 -2.05 -7.01 27.47
N ALA A 96 -1.12 -7.18 26.52
CA ALA A 96 -0.84 -8.45 25.86
C ALA A 96 0.65 -8.62 25.52
N THR A 97 1.34 -9.53 26.22
CA THR A 97 2.77 -9.82 26.02
C THR A 97 3.08 -10.50 24.68
N GLU A 98 2.09 -11.14 24.06
CA GLU A 98 2.20 -11.87 22.79
C GLU A 98 2.40 -10.96 21.56
N ILE A 99 2.37 -9.63 21.74
CA ILE A 99 2.50 -8.64 20.65
C ILE A 99 3.95 -8.45 20.17
N LEU A 100 4.93 -8.90 20.97
CA LEU A 100 6.36 -8.68 20.75
C LEU A 100 6.90 -9.14 19.38
N PRO A 101 6.55 -10.34 18.84
CA PRO A 101 7.00 -10.75 17.50
C PRO A 101 6.46 -9.86 16.37
N TYR A 102 5.26 -9.29 16.52
CA TYR A 102 4.66 -8.39 15.53
C TYR A 102 5.37 -7.03 15.50
N LEU A 103 5.76 -6.51 16.67
CA LEU A 103 6.57 -5.30 16.77
C LEU A 103 7.95 -5.50 16.13
N ALA A 104 8.59 -6.66 16.33
CA ALA A 104 9.86 -6.97 15.69
C ALA A 104 9.74 -7.02 14.16
N LEU A 105 8.69 -7.65 13.62
CA LEU A 105 8.41 -7.67 12.19
C LEU A 105 8.21 -6.25 11.65
N TYR A 106 7.44 -5.42 12.36
CA TYR A 106 7.20 -4.03 11.98
C TYR A 106 8.50 -3.23 11.88
N LEU A 107 9.40 -3.32 12.87
CA LEU A 107 10.69 -2.64 12.86
C LEU A 107 11.59 -3.09 11.70
N VAL A 108 11.56 -4.39 11.37
CA VAL A 108 12.28 -4.92 10.19
C VAL A 108 11.73 -4.31 8.90
N MET A 109 10.40 -4.20 8.76
CA MET A 109 9.77 -3.59 7.59
C MET A 109 10.14 -2.10 7.45
N VAL A 110 10.13 -1.34 8.55
CA VAL A 110 10.55 0.06 8.56
C VAL A 110 12.02 0.18 8.14
N LEU A 111 12.90 -0.67 8.66
CA LEU A 111 14.31 -0.69 8.28
C LEU A 111 14.49 -0.98 6.77
N LEU A 112 13.80 -1.98 6.24
CA LEU A 112 13.83 -2.31 4.81
C LEU A 112 13.33 -1.15 3.94
N ALA A 113 12.25 -0.49 4.35
CA ALA A 113 11.72 0.68 3.64
C ALA A 113 12.73 1.83 3.60
N VAL A 114 13.41 2.10 4.71
CA VAL A 114 14.46 3.11 4.78
C VAL A 114 15.62 2.75 3.85
N LEU A 115 16.11 1.50 3.88
CA LEU A 115 17.18 1.05 2.98
C LEU A 115 16.81 1.20 1.50
N LEU A 116 15.58 0.84 1.11
CA LEU A 116 15.10 1.02 -0.26
C LEU A 116 15.06 2.49 -0.69
N ILE A 117 14.61 3.40 0.19
CA ILE A 117 14.59 4.84 -0.09
C ILE A 117 16.02 5.39 -0.24
N PHE A 118 16.96 4.94 0.59
CA PHE A 118 18.35 5.36 0.50
C PHE A 118 19.04 4.85 -0.76
N GLU A 119 18.77 3.62 -1.18
CA GLU A 119 19.31 3.09 -2.44
C GLU A 119 18.75 3.87 -3.66
N GLY A 120 17.46 4.24 -3.60
CA GLY A 120 16.81 5.06 -4.63
C GLY A 120 17.38 6.49 -4.78
N ARG A 121 18.18 6.97 -3.81
CA ARG A 121 18.82 8.30 -3.86
C ARG A 121 20.14 8.35 -4.65
N LYS A 122 20.71 7.21 -5.07
CA LYS A 122 22.01 7.16 -5.78
C LYS A 122 21.92 7.48 -7.30
N LYS A 123 21.02 8.35 -7.73
CA LYS A 123 20.93 8.78 -9.14
C LYS A 123 20.89 10.30 -9.28
#